data_AF-A0A4Z2CJI7-F1
#
_entry.id   AF-A0A4Z2CJI7-F1
#
_cell.length_a   1.000
_cell.length_b   1.000
_cell.length_c   1.000
_cell.angle_alpha   90.00
_cell.angle_beta   90.00
_cell.angle_gamma   90.00
#
_symmetry.space_group_name_H-M   'P 1'
#
loop_
_entity.id
_entity.type
_entity.pdbx_description
1 polymer ?
#
loop_
_entity_poly.entity_id
_entity_poly.type
_entity_poly.pdbx_seq_one_letter_code
_entity_poly.pdbx_strand_id
1 'polypeptide(L)'
;MDPLGARSQFVDIQTLPTWPQQLEEDGEATSLEQGDGLDVPSPFPFRPDINSKIILFKGDVALLNCTSIVNTSSESLNDKNPVSDSIHQLAGPELRDELLKLKGCRTGEAKLTKGFGLAARFIIHTVGPKFKTKYRTAAESSLYSCYRNIMQLVVEQSMASVGLCVVTTSKRGYPLEDSTHMALRTVRRFLEKHGNSIEAVVFAASDTEEPVYKKLLPLYFPRSEEEERACRPLIPADIGNSEGEPIVPERQIRISEKPGVLEDASEEENLESDLGQVGTHAFARMEGDVDKQRKQILQGQMSEATVQKQHQRNYSRWLCRARCRGSVGHRRAQSFVSNWRGHVWEDGDGGGRAKHPSHSPGP
;
A
#
# COMPACT_ATOMS: atom_id res chain seq x y z
N MET A 1 -9.24 -45.32 -3.73
CA MET A 1 -9.09 -45.91 -2.37
C MET A 1 -7.61 -46.18 -2.17
N ASP A 2 -7.00 -45.45 -1.26
CA ASP A 2 -5.62 -45.68 -0.82
C ASP A 2 -5.55 -47.10 -0.19
N PRO A 3 -4.54 -47.93 -0.47
CA PRO A 3 -4.48 -49.32 0.02
C PRO A 3 -4.30 -49.44 1.55
N LEU A 4 -4.18 -48.32 2.27
CA LEU A 4 -3.99 -48.25 3.72
C LEU A 4 -5.21 -47.76 4.51
N GLY A 5 -6.35 -47.48 3.86
CA GLY A 5 -7.59 -47.10 4.56
C GLY A 5 -7.51 -45.78 5.33
N ALA A 6 -6.50 -44.94 5.08
CA ALA A 6 -6.44 -43.59 5.61
C ALA A 6 -7.56 -42.76 4.94
N ARG A 7 -8.56 -42.32 5.72
CA ARG A 7 -9.52 -41.31 5.25
C ARG A 7 -8.71 -40.08 4.88
N SER A 8 -8.84 -39.61 3.66
CA SER A 8 -8.21 -38.36 3.23
C SER A 8 -8.81 -37.21 4.05
N GLN A 9 -8.02 -36.63 4.95
CA GLN A 9 -8.41 -35.51 5.80
C GLN A 9 -8.35 -34.20 4.98
N PHE A 10 -9.11 -34.10 3.89
CA PHE A 10 -9.27 -32.85 3.16
C PHE A 10 -10.75 -32.50 3.07
N VAL A 11 -11.01 -31.21 2.92
CA VAL A 11 -12.34 -30.63 2.75
C VAL A 11 -12.53 -30.36 1.26
N ASP A 12 -13.58 -30.97 0.70
CA ASP A 12 -13.93 -30.76 -0.70
C ASP A 12 -14.74 -29.47 -0.87
N ILE A 13 -14.22 -28.52 -1.65
CA ILE A 13 -14.87 -27.23 -1.90
C ILE A 13 -16.24 -27.37 -2.55
N GLN A 14 -16.50 -28.45 -3.30
CA GLN A 14 -17.80 -28.69 -3.93
C GLN A 14 -18.89 -29.03 -2.90
N THR A 15 -18.50 -29.49 -1.71
CA THR A 15 -19.43 -29.83 -0.62
C THR A 15 -19.77 -28.61 0.25
N LEU A 16 -19.02 -27.52 0.13
CA LEU A 16 -19.21 -26.33 0.94
C LEU A 16 -20.36 -25.48 0.37
N PRO A 17 -21.25 -24.94 1.23
CA PRO A 17 -22.31 -24.05 0.77
C PRO A 17 -21.71 -22.74 0.25
N THR A 18 -22.19 -22.30 -0.90
CA THR A 18 -21.86 -20.99 -1.47
C THR A 18 -22.51 -19.88 -0.65
N TRP A 19 -22.01 -18.65 -0.78
CA TRP A 19 -22.49 -17.49 -0.04
C TRP A 19 -24.02 -17.28 -0.11
N PRO A 20 -24.69 -17.44 -1.27
CA PRO A 20 -26.15 -17.37 -1.34
C PRO A 20 -26.89 -18.48 -0.57
N GLN A 21 -26.26 -19.64 -0.38
CA GLN A 21 -26.83 -20.79 0.33
C GLN A 21 -26.62 -20.71 1.83
N GLN A 22 -25.71 -19.85 2.29
CA GLN A 22 -25.45 -19.58 3.70
C GLN A 22 -26.50 -18.57 4.20
N LEU A 23 -27.67 -19.10 4.58
CA LEU A 23 -28.70 -18.34 5.29
C LEU A 23 -28.31 -18.21 6.77
N GLU A 24 -28.64 -17.07 7.36
CA GLU A 24 -28.45 -16.85 8.80
C GLU A 24 -29.52 -17.66 9.56
N GLU A 25 -29.10 -18.55 10.46
CA GLU A 25 -30.02 -19.22 11.40
C GLU A 25 -30.46 -18.29 12.54
N ASP A 26 -29.77 -17.15 12.75
CA ASP A 26 -30.06 -16.19 13.81
C ASP A 26 -29.97 -14.75 13.28
N GLY A 27 -31.07 -13.99 13.30
CA GLY A 27 -30.97 -12.52 13.20
C GLY A 27 -32.21 -11.83 12.63
N GLU A 28 -32.92 -11.12 13.50
CA GLU A 28 -34.02 -10.19 13.18
C GLU A 28 -33.72 -9.35 11.94
N ALA A 29 -34.64 -9.40 10.98
CA ALA A 29 -34.74 -8.43 9.91
C ALA A 29 -34.78 -7.02 10.53
N THR A 30 -33.64 -6.34 10.55
CA THR A 30 -33.58 -4.95 11.00
C THR A 30 -34.21 -4.13 9.89
N SER A 31 -35.51 -3.88 10.02
CA SER A 31 -36.29 -3.03 9.14
C SER A 31 -35.77 -1.59 9.26
N LEU A 32 -34.79 -1.24 8.44
CA LEU A 32 -34.32 0.12 8.25
C LEU A 32 -35.26 0.83 7.29
N GLU A 33 -35.75 2.00 7.70
CA GLU A 33 -36.74 2.79 6.97
C GLU A 33 -36.24 3.20 5.58
N GLN A 34 -37.18 3.22 4.63
CA GLN A 34 -36.98 3.58 3.23
C GLN A 34 -36.54 5.06 3.12
N GLY A 35 -35.25 5.29 2.99
CA GLY A 35 -34.70 6.59 2.60
C GLY A 35 -34.90 6.82 1.10
N ASP A 36 -35.59 7.90 0.77
CA ASP A 36 -35.91 8.34 -0.59
C ASP A 36 -34.64 8.46 -1.46
N GLY A 37 -34.69 7.85 -2.65
CA GLY A 37 -33.53 7.49 -3.45
C GLY A 37 -32.83 8.68 -4.13
N LEU A 38 -31.52 8.79 -3.91
CA LEU A 38 -30.61 9.37 -4.88
C LEU A 38 -30.35 8.33 -5.98
N ASP A 39 -30.54 8.72 -7.24
CA ASP A 39 -30.41 7.95 -8.50
C ASP A 39 -28.97 7.45 -8.79
N VAL A 40 -28.15 7.31 -7.76
CA VAL A 40 -26.76 6.87 -7.85
C VAL A 40 -26.73 5.34 -7.77
N PRO A 41 -26.07 4.63 -8.70
CA PRO A 41 -25.90 3.18 -8.61
C PRO A 41 -25.18 2.76 -7.33
N SER A 42 -25.55 1.62 -6.73
CA SER A 42 -24.77 1.05 -5.63
C SER A 42 -23.34 0.78 -6.07
N PRO A 43 -22.32 1.06 -5.23
CA PRO A 43 -20.94 0.77 -5.58
C PRO A 43 -20.67 -0.73 -5.76
N PHE A 44 -21.49 -1.59 -5.13
CA PHE A 44 -21.46 -3.04 -5.22
C PHE A 44 -22.88 -3.58 -5.47
N PRO A 45 -23.33 -3.66 -6.73
CA PRO A 45 -24.68 -4.15 -7.05
C PRO A 45 -24.81 -5.66 -6.83
N PHE A 46 -26.04 -6.14 -6.64
CA PHE A 46 -26.36 -7.57 -6.61
C PHE A 46 -25.88 -8.26 -7.89
N ARG A 47 -25.07 -9.30 -7.73
CA ARG A 47 -24.51 -10.10 -8.82
C ARG A 47 -24.53 -11.59 -8.49
N PRO A 48 -25.54 -12.34 -8.95
CA PRO A 48 -25.65 -13.76 -8.63
C PRO A 48 -24.49 -14.58 -9.17
N ASP A 49 -23.93 -14.17 -10.31
CA ASP A 49 -22.81 -14.84 -10.99
C ASP A 49 -21.48 -14.72 -10.24
N ILE A 50 -21.29 -13.65 -9.46
CA ILE A 50 -20.14 -13.49 -8.57
C ILE A 50 -20.42 -14.21 -7.24
N ASN A 51 -21.61 -14.03 -6.69
CA ASN A 51 -21.95 -14.58 -5.38
C ASN A 51 -21.88 -16.10 -5.35
N SER A 52 -22.26 -16.78 -6.44
CA SER A 52 -22.17 -18.25 -6.55
C SER A 52 -20.73 -18.79 -6.47
N LYS A 53 -19.72 -17.92 -6.60
CA LYS A 53 -18.30 -18.28 -6.52
C LYS A 53 -17.72 -18.08 -5.12
N ILE A 54 -18.40 -17.33 -4.26
CA ILE A 54 -17.90 -17.01 -2.92
C ILE A 54 -18.33 -18.09 -1.94
N ILE A 55 -17.39 -18.53 -1.10
CA ILE A 55 -17.63 -19.47 -0.01
C ILE A 55 -16.99 -18.90 1.24
N LEU A 56 -17.75 -18.73 2.33
CA LEU A 56 -17.17 -18.49 3.65
C LEU A 56 -16.98 -19.84 4.34
N PHE A 57 -15.73 -20.20 4.62
CA PHE A 57 -15.38 -21.46 5.28
C PHE A 57 -14.80 -21.19 6.66
N LYS A 58 -15.42 -21.76 7.68
CA LYS A 58 -14.87 -21.75 9.04
C LYS A 58 -13.96 -22.96 9.23
N GLY A 59 -12.66 -22.73 9.25
CA GLY A 59 -11.69 -23.80 9.43
C GLY A 59 -10.33 -23.50 8.85
N ASP A 60 -9.50 -24.53 8.80
CA ASP A 60 -8.12 -24.43 8.32
C ASP A 60 -8.04 -24.45 6.79
N VAL A 61 -7.44 -23.41 6.22
CA VAL A 61 -7.21 -23.28 4.77
C VAL A 61 -6.38 -24.43 4.21
N ALA A 62 -5.49 -25.03 5.01
CA ALA A 62 -4.58 -26.08 4.57
C ALA A 62 -5.30 -27.40 4.23
N LEU A 63 -6.54 -27.58 4.70
CA LEU A 63 -7.35 -28.76 4.42
C LEU A 63 -8.15 -28.65 3.12
N LEU A 64 -8.24 -27.47 2.50
CA LEU A 64 -9.05 -27.25 1.31
C LEU A 64 -8.40 -27.87 0.06
N ASN A 65 -9.18 -28.58 -0.75
CA ASN A 65 -8.74 -29.11 -2.05
C ASN A 65 -8.81 -28.05 -3.19
N CYS A 66 -8.61 -26.76 -2.87
CA CYS A 66 -8.54 -25.70 -3.86
C CYS A 66 -7.35 -25.90 -4.83
N THR A 67 -7.41 -25.30 -6.02
CA THR A 67 -6.26 -25.32 -6.94
C THR A 67 -5.04 -24.65 -6.30
N SER A 68 -5.27 -23.54 -5.59
CA SER A 68 -4.28 -22.94 -4.71
C SER A 68 -4.84 -22.56 -3.35
N ILE A 69 -3.97 -22.55 -2.35
CA ILE A 69 -4.25 -21.95 -1.05
C ILE A 69 -3.24 -20.83 -0.76
N VAL A 70 -3.65 -19.87 0.04
CA VAL A 70 -2.80 -18.74 0.41
C VAL A 70 -2.15 -18.99 1.76
N ASN A 71 -0.83 -18.79 1.81
CA ASN A 71 -0.07 -18.72 3.06
C ASN A 71 0.33 -17.28 3.35
N THR A 72 0.09 -16.81 4.57
CA THR A 72 0.62 -15.54 5.07
C THR A 72 1.90 -15.76 5.88
N SER A 73 2.98 -15.08 5.51
CA SER A 73 4.29 -15.26 6.16
C SER A 73 5.04 -13.94 6.38
N SER A 74 6.32 -14.05 6.76
CA SER A 74 7.30 -12.96 6.89
C SER A 74 8.11 -12.79 5.61
N GLU A 75 8.92 -11.73 5.55
CA GLU A 75 9.77 -11.46 4.40
C GLU A 75 10.79 -12.59 4.13
N SER A 76 11.16 -13.34 5.17
CA SER A 76 12.03 -14.52 5.11
C SER A 76 11.29 -15.84 4.90
N LEU A 77 9.96 -15.83 4.71
CA LEU A 77 9.11 -17.01 4.50
C LEU A 77 9.25 -18.07 5.60
N ASN A 78 9.48 -17.64 6.84
CA ASN A 78 9.73 -18.51 8.00
C ASN A 78 8.94 -18.06 9.24
N ASP A 79 7.86 -17.31 9.03
CA ASP A 79 7.02 -16.85 10.14
C ASP A 79 6.28 -18.04 10.77
N LYS A 80 6.25 -18.03 12.10
CA LYS A 80 5.48 -18.96 12.91
C LYS A 80 4.12 -18.32 13.20
N ASN A 81 3.09 -18.85 12.58
CA ASN A 81 1.71 -18.45 12.75
C ASN A 81 0.81 -19.65 12.46
N PRO A 82 -0.43 -19.71 13.00
CA PRO A 82 -1.25 -20.91 12.92
C PRO A 82 -1.47 -21.43 11.49
N VAL A 83 -1.67 -20.52 10.53
CA VAL A 83 -1.88 -20.85 9.12
C VAL A 83 -0.60 -21.44 8.51
N SER A 84 0.53 -20.75 8.67
CA SER A 84 1.83 -21.18 8.15
C SER A 84 2.26 -22.50 8.79
N ASP A 85 2.04 -22.67 10.08
CA ASP A 85 2.41 -23.89 10.81
C ASP A 85 1.62 -25.10 10.29
N SER A 86 0.31 -24.96 10.08
CA SER A 86 -0.52 -26.02 9.49
C SER A 86 -0.13 -26.35 8.05
N ILE A 87 0.09 -25.33 7.22
CA ILE A 87 0.54 -25.50 5.84
C ILE A 87 1.87 -26.25 5.78
N HIS A 88 2.85 -25.90 6.62
CA HIS A 88 4.13 -26.60 6.65
C HIS A 88 4.01 -28.03 7.18
N GLN A 89 3.13 -28.26 8.17
CA GLN A 89 2.89 -29.59 8.73
C GLN A 89 2.29 -30.54 7.68
N LEU A 90 1.32 -30.06 6.90
CA LEU A 90 0.63 -30.89 5.89
C LEU A 90 1.38 -30.97 4.56
N ALA A 91 2.06 -29.90 4.12
CA ALA A 91 2.87 -29.93 2.91
C ALA A 91 4.13 -30.80 3.06
N GLY A 92 4.70 -30.87 4.26
CA GLY A 92 5.90 -31.65 4.56
C GLY A 92 7.22 -30.88 4.35
N PRO A 93 8.37 -31.52 4.60
CA PRO A 93 9.68 -30.86 4.63
C PRO A 93 10.13 -30.33 3.26
N GLU A 94 9.64 -30.88 2.16
CA GLU A 94 10.00 -30.48 0.79
C GLU A 94 9.64 -29.02 0.50
N LEU A 95 8.58 -28.51 1.12
CA LEU A 95 8.19 -27.10 1.04
C LEU A 95 9.32 -26.18 1.51
N ARG A 96 10.02 -26.54 2.58
CA ARG A 96 11.12 -25.73 3.13
C ARG A 96 12.26 -25.58 2.14
N ASP A 97 12.58 -26.63 1.40
CA ASP A 97 13.65 -26.62 0.40
C ASP A 97 13.29 -25.74 -0.81
N GLU A 98 12.01 -25.72 -1.20
CA GLU A 98 11.53 -24.80 -2.25
C GLU A 98 11.51 -23.35 -1.77
N LEU A 99 11.08 -23.09 -0.53
CA LEU A 99 11.08 -21.75 0.06
C LEU A 99 12.48 -21.14 0.14
N LEU A 100 13.52 -21.94 0.42
CA LEU A 100 14.91 -21.49 0.42
C LEU A 100 15.37 -20.99 -0.97
N LYS A 101 14.82 -21.55 -2.05
CA LYS A 101 15.15 -21.14 -3.43
C LYS A 101 14.51 -19.80 -3.81
N LEU A 102 13.38 -19.44 -3.21
CA LEU A 102 12.65 -18.20 -3.51
C LEU A 102 13.34 -16.92 -3.02
N LYS A 103 14.34 -17.02 -2.13
CA LYS A 103 15.09 -15.88 -1.56
C LYS A 103 14.17 -14.82 -0.92
N GLY A 104 13.17 -15.27 -0.15
CA GLY A 104 12.24 -14.39 0.58
C GLY A 104 11.12 -13.81 -0.28
N CYS A 105 10.27 -12.96 0.30
CA CYS A 105 9.15 -12.28 -0.35
C CYS A 105 8.98 -10.88 0.23
N ARG A 106 8.79 -9.84 -0.59
CA ARG A 106 8.59 -8.49 -0.05
C ARG A 106 7.17 -8.32 0.49
N THR A 107 6.99 -7.36 1.40
CA THR A 107 5.66 -6.97 1.87
C THR A 107 4.80 -6.53 0.67
N GLY A 108 3.57 -7.06 0.57
CA GLY A 108 2.68 -6.79 -0.56
C GLY A 108 2.91 -7.67 -1.80
N GLU A 109 4.02 -8.41 -1.88
CA GLU A 109 4.32 -9.33 -2.98
C GLU A 109 3.69 -10.71 -2.72
N ALA A 110 3.49 -11.50 -3.78
CA ALA A 110 3.07 -12.89 -3.71
C ALA A 110 4.00 -13.78 -4.54
N LYS A 111 4.29 -14.99 -4.07
CA LYS A 111 5.13 -15.99 -4.76
C LYS A 111 4.47 -17.36 -4.73
N LEU A 112 4.69 -18.13 -5.79
CA LEU A 112 4.08 -19.45 -5.98
C LEU A 112 5.07 -20.58 -5.68
N THR A 113 4.57 -21.63 -5.04
CA THR A 113 5.25 -22.92 -4.83
C THR A 113 4.28 -24.08 -5.06
N LYS A 114 4.78 -25.31 -5.06
CA LYS A 114 3.94 -26.51 -5.11
C LYS A 114 3.27 -26.78 -3.76
N GLY A 115 2.15 -27.48 -3.78
CA GLY A 115 1.43 -27.90 -2.57
C GLY A 115 2.03 -29.10 -1.83
N PHE A 116 2.86 -29.90 -2.51
CA PHE A 116 3.49 -31.11 -1.94
C PHE A 116 2.46 -32.08 -1.34
N GLY A 117 2.51 -32.32 -0.03
CA GLY A 117 1.57 -33.19 0.69
C GLY A 117 0.16 -32.62 0.91
N LEU A 118 -0.09 -31.37 0.52
CA LEU A 118 -1.42 -30.76 0.62
C LEU A 118 -2.38 -31.31 -0.44
N ALA A 119 -3.68 -31.24 -0.14
CA ALA A 119 -4.73 -31.45 -1.12
C ALA A 119 -4.72 -30.38 -2.23
N ALA A 120 -4.30 -29.16 -1.88
CA ALA A 120 -4.14 -28.07 -2.83
C ALA A 120 -2.92 -28.27 -3.74
N ARG A 121 -3.05 -27.92 -5.01
CA ARG A 121 -1.97 -28.13 -6.00
C ARG A 121 -0.81 -27.15 -5.83
N PHE A 122 -1.12 -25.92 -5.42
CA PHE A 122 -0.16 -24.85 -5.25
C PHE A 122 -0.36 -24.07 -3.95
N ILE A 123 0.70 -23.43 -3.48
CA ILE A 123 0.64 -22.48 -2.37
C ILE A 123 1.07 -21.11 -2.89
N ILE A 124 0.25 -20.11 -2.63
CA ILE A 124 0.58 -18.70 -2.88
C ILE A 124 1.03 -18.08 -1.56
N HIS A 125 2.33 -17.82 -1.44
CA HIS A 125 2.91 -17.15 -0.27
C HIS A 125 2.83 -15.64 -0.43
N THR A 126 2.18 -14.97 0.50
CA THR A 126 2.14 -13.50 0.57
C THR A 126 2.68 -13.00 1.90
N VAL A 127 3.06 -11.73 1.94
CA VAL A 127 3.56 -11.07 3.16
C VAL A 127 2.73 -9.84 3.47
N GLY A 128 1.84 -9.96 4.45
CA GLY A 128 1.04 -8.85 4.96
C GLY A 128 1.89 -7.76 5.62
N PRO A 129 1.41 -6.51 5.67
CA PRO A 129 2.13 -5.41 6.31
C PRO A 129 2.16 -5.53 7.83
N LYS A 130 3.15 -4.92 8.48
CA LYS A 130 3.13 -4.67 9.92
C LYS A 130 2.37 -3.38 10.17
N PHE A 131 1.25 -3.45 10.89
CA PHE A 131 0.41 -2.29 11.10
C PHE A 131 0.99 -1.36 12.17
N LYS A 132 1.06 -0.07 11.86
CA LYS A 132 1.39 1.00 12.79
C LYS A 132 0.53 2.19 12.42
N THR A 133 -0.11 2.83 13.40
CA THR A 133 -1.03 3.95 13.16
C THR A 133 -0.38 5.07 12.33
N LYS A 134 0.90 5.37 12.55
CA LYS A 134 1.67 6.36 11.77
C LYS A 134 1.90 6.00 10.29
N TYR A 135 1.70 4.75 9.90
CA TYR A 135 1.89 4.23 8.54
C TYR A 135 0.62 3.56 8.01
N ARG A 136 -0.56 3.97 8.49
CA ARG A 136 -1.86 3.39 8.11
C ARG A 136 -2.01 3.27 6.59
N THR A 137 -1.80 4.37 5.86
CA THR A 137 -1.94 4.42 4.40
C THR A 137 -0.98 3.46 3.67
N ALA A 138 0.26 3.32 4.16
CA ALA A 138 1.22 2.39 3.58
C ALA A 138 0.83 0.93 3.86
N ALA A 139 0.27 0.66 5.03
CA ALA A 139 -0.24 -0.66 5.38
C ALA A 139 -1.47 -1.02 4.54
N GLU A 140 -2.42 -0.10 4.35
CA GLU A 140 -3.60 -0.30 3.49
C GLU A 140 -3.18 -0.64 2.04
N SER A 141 -2.28 0.15 1.45
CA SER A 141 -1.76 -0.09 0.10
C SER A 141 -1.00 -1.42 -0.03
N SER A 142 -0.25 -1.80 1.00
CA SER A 142 0.47 -3.09 1.03
C SER A 142 -0.48 -4.28 1.15
N LEU A 143 -1.53 -4.17 1.98
CA LEU A 143 -2.52 -5.22 2.14
C LEU A 143 -3.36 -5.41 0.87
N TYR A 144 -3.77 -4.30 0.25
CA TYR A 144 -4.36 -4.32 -1.09
C TYR A 144 -3.46 -5.06 -2.10
N SER A 145 -2.16 -4.72 -2.12
CA SER A 145 -1.19 -5.36 -3.01
C SER A 145 -1.09 -6.87 -2.78
N CYS A 146 -1.20 -7.35 -1.53
CA CYS A 146 -1.21 -8.77 -1.22
C CYS A 146 -2.36 -9.48 -1.97
N TYR A 147 -3.60 -9.03 -1.74
CA TYR A 147 -4.79 -9.64 -2.37
C TYR A 147 -4.77 -9.50 -3.88
N ARG A 148 -4.39 -8.33 -4.40
CA ARG A 148 -4.25 -8.11 -5.85
C ARG A 148 -3.27 -9.10 -6.47
N ASN A 149 -2.08 -9.26 -5.89
CA ASN A 149 -1.03 -10.12 -6.43
C ASN A 149 -1.38 -11.61 -6.28
N ILE A 150 -2.10 -12.00 -5.22
CA ILE A 150 -2.66 -13.35 -5.09
C ILE A 150 -3.61 -13.62 -6.26
N MET A 151 -4.61 -12.76 -6.45
CA MET A 151 -5.63 -12.95 -7.48
C MET A 151 -5.03 -12.88 -8.89
N GLN A 152 -4.02 -12.05 -9.10
CA GLN A 152 -3.25 -12.01 -10.35
C GLN A 152 -2.57 -13.37 -10.63
N LEU A 153 -1.90 -13.97 -9.65
CA LEU A 153 -1.27 -15.29 -9.81
C LEU A 153 -2.29 -16.39 -10.11
N VAL A 154 -3.48 -16.33 -9.49
CA VAL A 154 -4.59 -17.27 -9.75
C VAL A 154 -4.98 -17.24 -11.22
N VAL A 155 -5.14 -16.04 -11.80
CA VAL A 155 -5.50 -15.89 -13.22
C VAL A 155 -4.34 -16.28 -14.13
N GLU A 156 -3.12 -15.82 -13.85
CA GLU A 156 -1.93 -16.12 -14.67
C GLU A 156 -1.65 -17.63 -14.78
N GLN A 157 -1.93 -18.37 -13.71
CA GLN A 157 -1.75 -19.83 -13.67
C GLN A 157 -3.02 -20.60 -14.05
N SER A 158 -4.08 -19.91 -14.50
CA SER A 158 -5.36 -20.51 -14.91
C SER A 158 -5.96 -21.41 -13.81
N MET A 159 -5.92 -20.95 -12.57
CA MET A 159 -6.43 -21.68 -11.43
C MET A 159 -7.94 -21.47 -11.28
N ALA A 160 -8.70 -22.57 -11.22
CA ALA A 160 -10.14 -22.53 -11.09
C ALA A 160 -10.60 -22.12 -9.68
N SER A 161 -9.80 -22.43 -8.64
CA SER A 161 -10.19 -22.18 -7.25
C SER A 161 -9.04 -21.74 -6.36
N VAL A 162 -9.34 -20.83 -5.42
CA VAL A 162 -8.38 -20.30 -4.45
C VAL A 162 -8.95 -20.26 -3.03
N GLY A 163 -8.19 -20.77 -2.06
CA GLY A 163 -8.45 -20.63 -0.63
C GLY A 163 -7.67 -19.47 -0.03
N LEU A 164 -8.35 -18.42 0.37
CA LEU A 164 -7.79 -17.21 0.99
C LEU A 164 -7.81 -17.36 2.51
N CYS A 165 -6.66 -17.26 3.16
CA CYS A 165 -6.60 -17.06 4.61
C CYS A 165 -6.69 -15.57 4.95
N VAL A 166 -6.94 -15.27 6.23
CA VAL A 166 -6.79 -13.89 6.74
C VAL A 166 -5.32 -13.50 6.72
N VAL A 167 -4.93 -12.70 5.72
CA VAL A 167 -3.53 -12.31 5.48
C VAL A 167 -2.93 -11.55 6.67
N THR A 168 -3.75 -10.79 7.39
CA THR A 168 -3.33 -10.04 8.57
C THR A 168 -3.38 -10.92 9.81
N THR A 169 -2.23 -11.45 10.23
CA THR A 169 -2.15 -12.20 11.49
C THR A 169 -2.23 -11.27 12.71
N SER A 170 -2.75 -11.77 13.83
CA SER A 170 -2.87 -11.00 15.09
C SER A 170 -1.54 -10.40 15.55
N LYS A 171 -0.42 -11.10 15.29
CA LYS A 171 0.95 -10.64 15.56
C LYS A 171 1.34 -9.35 14.80
N ARG A 172 0.73 -9.09 13.64
CA ARG A 172 0.98 -7.89 12.82
C ARG A 172 0.12 -6.70 13.22
N GLY A 173 -0.86 -6.89 14.10
CA GLY A 173 -1.63 -5.83 14.75
C GLY A 173 -2.54 -5.01 13.83
N TYR A 174 -2.91 -5.54 12.66
CA TYR A 174 -3.83 -4.87 11.76
C TYR A 174 -5.27 -5.02 12.29
N PRO A 175 -6.08 -3.94 12.37
CA PRO A 175 -7.48 -4.05 12.78
C PRO A 175 -8.26 -4.99 11.87
N LEU A 176 -8.92 -5.99 12.46
CA LEU A 176 -9.58 -7.07 11.71
C LEU A 176 -10.70 -6.57 10.79
N GLU A 177 -11.51 -5.61 11.26
CA GLU A 177 -12.58 -5.03 10.44
C GLU A 177 -12.01 -4.28 9.22
N ASP A 178 -11.00 -3.42 9.43
CA ASP A 178 -10.32 -2.69 8.35
C ASP A 178 -9.66 -3.65 7.34
N SER A 179 -9.04 -4.75 7.80
CA SER A 179 -8.40 -5.72 6.91
C SER A 179 -9.41 -6.54 6.12
N THR A 180 -10.55 -6.84 6.72
CA THR A 180 -11.65 -7.59 6.08
C THR A 180 -12.32 -6.73 5.00
N HIS A 181 -12.57 -5.45 5.26
CA HIS A 181 -13.02 -4.50 4.23
C HIS A 181 -12.08 -4.49 3.02
N MET A 182 -10.76 -4.45 3.25
CA MET A 182 -9.76 -4.49 2.18
C MET A 182 -9.84 -5.79 1.36
N ALA A 183 -9.92 -6.94 2.05
CA ALA A 183 -9.97 -8.26 1.42
C ALA A 183 -11.20 -8.39 0.52
N LEU A 184 -12.39 -8.14 1.09
CA LEU A 184 -13.67 -8.29 0.39
C LEU A 184 -13.78 -7.33 -0.79
N ARG A 185 -13.43 -6.06 -0.59
CA ARG A 185 -13.43 -5.04 -1.66
C ARG A 185 -12.52 -5.43 -2.81
N THR A 186 -11.29 -5.86 -2.52
CA THR A 186 -10.30 -6.18 -3.56
C THR A 186 -10.75 -7.40 -4.35
N VAL A 187 -11.19 -8.46 -3.68
CA VAL A 187 -11.70 -9.67 -4.34
C VAL A 187 -12.95 -9.36 -5.16
N ARG A 188 -13.89 -8.57 -4.63
CA ARG A 188 -15.11 -8.16 -5.33
C ARG A 188 -14.79 -7.44 -6.65
N ARG A 189 -13.96 -6.39 -6.60
CA ARG A 189 -13.54 -5.64 -7.79
C ARG A 189 -12.76 -6.49 -8.79
N PHE A 190 -11.93 -7.41 -8.29
CA PHE A 190 -11.20 -8.33 -9.15
C PHE A 190 -12.13 -9.29 -9.89
N LEU A 191 -13.12 -9.88 -9.20
CA LEU A 191 -14.08 -10.79 -9.80
C LEU A 191 -15.01 -10.10 -10.80
N GLU A 192 -15.32 -8.81 -10.61
CA GLU A 192 -16.07 -8.01 -11.58
C GLU A 192 -15.36 -7.92 -12.95
N LYS A 193 -14.03 -7.91 -12.96
CA LYS A 193 -13.21 -7.76 -14.18
C LYS A 193 -12.67 -9.08 -14.73
N HIS A 194 -12.28 -10.00 -13.84
CA HIS A 194 -11.54 -11.22 -14.16
C HIS A 194 -12.21 -12.50 -13.63
N GLY A 195 -13.47 -12.43 -13.20
CA GLY A 195 -14.15 -13.57 -12.57
C GLY A 195 -14.43 -14.75 -13.50
N ASN A 196 -14.40 -14.59 -14.83
CA ASN A 196 -14.81 -15.64 -15.78
C ASN A 196 -13.98 -16.92 -15.70
N SER A 197 -12.69 -16.82 -15.35
CA SER A 197 -11.78 -17.97 -15.23
C SER A 197 -11.78 -18.61 -13.84
N ILE A 198 -12.49 -18.03 -12.87
CA ILE A 198 -12.49 -18.46 -11.47
C ILE A 198 -13.86 -19.06 -11.16
N GLU A 199 -13.85 -20.31 -10.69
CA GLU A 199 -15.03 -21.07 -10.29
C GLU A 199 -15.35 -20.86 -8.81
N ALA A 200 -14.34 -20.80 -7.93
CA ALA A 200 -14.55 -20.65 -6.49
C ALA A 200 -13.45 -19.82 -5.79
N VAL A 201 -13.88 -18.94 -4.89
CA VAL A 201 -13.04 -18.20 -3.95
C VAL A 201 -13.52 -18.50 -2.54
N VAL A 202 -12.69 -19.20 -1.77
CA VAL A 202 -13.01 -19.61 -0.39
C VAL A 202 -12.31 -18.67 0.57
N PHE A 203 -13.07 -17.93 1.39
CA PHE A 203 -12.54 -17.20 2.53
C PHE A 203 -12.48 -18.14 3.74
N ALA A 204 -11.28 -18.62 4.06
CA ALA A 204 -11.02 -19.44 5.24
C ALA A 204 -10.77 -18.55 6.46
N ALA A 205 -11.68 -18.60 7.43
CA ALA A 205 -11.67 -17.81 8.65
C ALA A 205 -11.67 -18.71 9.89
N SER A 206 -11.00 -18.27 10.95
CA SER A 206 -11.11 -18.87 12.28
C SER A 206 -12.40 -18.44 12.99
N ASP A 207 -12.70 -19.06 14.14
CA ASP A 207 -13.86 -18.68 14.98
C ASP A 207 -13.84 -17.20 15.40
N THR A 208 -12.66 -16.56 15.46
CA THR A 208 -12.54 -15.14 15.81
C THR A 208 -12.82 -14.21 14.65
N GLU A 209 -12.63 -14.69 13.42
CA GLU A 209 -12.70 -13.88 12.20
C GLU A 209 -14.04 -14.04 11.50
N GLU A 210 -14.64 -15.23 11.56
CA GLU A 210 -15.92 -15.56 10.92
C GLU A 210 -17.03 -14.54 11.22
N PRO A 211 -17.26 -14.07 12.46
CA PRO A 211 -18.33 -13.10 12.73
C PRO A 211 -18.15 -11.77 11.99
N VAL A 212 -16.90 -11.33 11.82
CA VAL A 212 -16.58 -10.09 11.08
C VAL A 212 -16.82 -10.30 9.59
N TYR A 213 -16.43 -11.46 9.03
CA TYR A 213 -16.72 -11.79 7.64
C TYR A 213 -18.23 -11.86 7.38
N LYS A 214 -19.02 -12.53 8.25
CA LYS A 214 -20.49 -12.59 8.12
C LYS A 214 -21.13 -11.21 8.11
N LYS A 215 -20.69 -10.31 9.02
CA LYS A 215 -21.17 -8.93 9.08
C LYS A 215 -20.86 -8.14 7.80
N LEU A 216 -19.67 -8.31 7.22
CA LEU A 216 -19.19 -7.46 6.13
C LEU A 216 -19.45 -8.02 4.72
N LEU A 217 -19.61 -9.33 4.56
CA LEU A 217 -19.89 -9.96 3.27
C LEU A 217 -21.12 -9.37 2.55
N PRO A 218 -22.27 -9.15 3.19
CA PRO A 218 -23.44 -8.52 2.57
C PRO A 218 -23.16 -7.13 1.96
N LEU A 219 -22.21 -6.37 2.52
CA LEU A 219 -21.86 -5.03 2.04
C LEU A 219 -21.17 -5.05 0.66
N TYR A 220 -20.46 -6.14 0.34
CA TYR A 220 -19.69 -6.30 -0.90
C TYR A 220 -20.28 -7.33 -1.85
N PHE A 221 -21.01 -8.31 -1.31
CA PHE A 221 -21.65 -9.42 -2.00
C PHE A 221 -23.11 -9.53 -1.51
N PRO A 222 -23.95 -8.52 -1.76
CA PRO A 222 -25.36 -8.60 -1.38
C PRO A 222 -26.01 -9.79 -2.08
N ARG A 223 -26.82 -10.57 -1.35
CA ARG A 223 -27.49 -11.81 -1.79
C ARG A 223 -28.78 -11.54 -2.56
N SER A 224 -29.38 -10.38 -2.37
CA SER A 224 -30.60 -9.91 -3.05
C SER A 224 -30.54 -8.39 -3.25
N GLU A 225 -31.38 -7.85 -4.13
CA GLU A 225 -31.53 -6.40 -4.31
C GLU A 225 -32.06 -5.70 -3.05
N GLU A 226 -32.80 -6.41 -2.21
CA GLU A 226 -33.30 -5.89 -0.92
C GLU A 226 -32.16 -5.74 0.08
N GLU A 227 -31.28 -6.76 0.15
CA GLU A 227 -30.07 -6.70 0.97
C GLU A 227 -29.12 -5.62 0.46
N GLU A 228 -28.97 -5.46 -0.86
CA GLU A 228 -28.22 -4.35 -1.44
C GLU A 228 -28.73 -2.99 -0.96
N ARG A 229 -30.05 -2.77 -0.99
CA ARG A 229 -30.68 -1.53 -0.52
C ARG A 229 -30.47 -1.30 0.97
N ALA A 230 -30.57 -2.36 1.80
CA ALA A 230 -30.39 -2.28 3.24
C ALA A 230 -28.91 -2.05 3.65
N CYS A 231 -27.97 -2.64 2.93
CA CYS A 231 -26.54 -2.56 3.21
C CYS A 231 -25.90 -1.26 2.69
N ARG A 232 -26.49 -0.63 1.66
CA ARG A 232 -25.99 0.61 1.04
C ARG A 232 -25.56 1.71 2.03
N PRO A 233 -26.36 2.10 3.06
CA PRO A 233 -25.94 3.12 4.01
C PRO A 233 -24.80 2.68 4.95
N LEU A 234 -24.54 1.37 5.06
CA LEU A 234 -23.51 0.79 5.92
C LEU A 234 -22.15 0.66 5.22
N ILE A 235 -22.08 0.92 3.91
CA ILE A 235 -20.84 0.85 3.13
C ILE A 235 -19.88 1.95 3.61
N PRO A 236 -18.61 1.65 3.92
CA PRO A 236 -17.63 2.65 4.31
C PRO A 236 -17.44 3.74 3.25
N ALA A 237 -17.12 4.96 3.68
CA ALA A 237 -16.86 6.09 2.78
C ALA A 237 -15.67 5.85 1.82
N ASP A 238 -14.64 5.14 2.27
CA ASP A 238 -13.56 4.68 1.39
C ASP A 238 -13.93 3.33 0.76
N ILE A 239 -14.33 3.37 -0.50
CA ILE A 239 -14.59 2.19 -1.34
C ILE A 239 -13.46 1.91 -2.34
N GLY A 240 -12.30 2.56 -2.17
CA GLY A 240 -11.18 2.45 -3.10
C GLY A 240 -11.50 2.91 -4.53
N ASN A 241 -10.54 2.71 -5.44
CA ASN A 241 -10.73 2.95 -6.87
C ASN A 241 -11.40 1.76 -7.58
N SER A 242 -11.44 1.77 -8.91
CA SER A 242 -12.05 0.68 -9.70
C SER A 242 -11.37 -0.70 -9.55
N GLU A 243 -10.16 -0.74 -8.98
CA GLU A 243 -9.44 -1.98 -8.64
C GLU A 243 -9.58 -2.34 -7.16
N GLY A 244 -10.20 -1.47 -6.34
CA GLY A 244 -10.28 -1.61 -4.88
C GLY A 244 -9.08 -1.04 -4.13
N GLU A 245 -8.16 -0.36 -4.82
CA GLU A 245 -6.99 0.30 -4.20
C GLU A 245 -7.44 1.51 -3.36
N PRO A 246 -6.90 1.71 -2.15
CA PRO A 246 -7.18 2.88 -1.33
C PRO A 246 -6.83 4.19 -2.05
N ILE A 247 -7.78 5.14 -2.10
CA ILE A 247 -7.54 6.45 -2.70
C ILE A 247 -6.86 7.34 -1.67
N VAL A 248 -5.63 7.77 -1.96
CA VAL A 248 -4.87 8.71 -1.12
C VAL A 248 -4.84 10.07 -1.80
N PRO A 249 -5.65 11.06 -1.37
CA PRO A 249 -5.74 12.36 -2.04
C PRO A 249 -4.40 13.07 -2.15
N GLU A 250 -3.52 12.90 -1.17
CA GLU A 250 -2.18 13.50 -1.11
C GLU A 250 -1.21 12.98 -2.20
N ARG A 251 -1.54 11.85 -2.86
CA ARG A 251 -0.73 11.27 -3.94
C ARG A 251 -1.25 11.60 -5.34
N GLN A 252 -2.38 12.29 -5.45
CA GLN A 252 -2.88 12.73 -6.76
C GLN A 252 -1.95 13.81 -7.32
N ILE A 253 -1.46 13.60 -8.54
CA ILE A 253 -0.72 14.64 -9.27
C ILE A 253 -1.70 15.79 -9.48
N ARG A 254 -1.46 16.93 -8.81
CA ARG A 254 -2.16 18.17 -9.11
C ARG A 254 -1.65 18.65 -10.47
N ILE A 255 -2.24 18.15 -11.54
CA ILE A 255 -2.11 18.77 -12.85
C ILE A 255 -2.94 20.05 -12.75
N SER A 256 -2.32 21.13 -12.26
CA SER A 256 -2.84 22.45 -12.57
C SER A 256 -2.83 22.58 -14.09
N GLU A 257 -3.95 22.98 -14.67
CA GLU A 257 -3.96 23.46 -16.05
C GLU A 257 -2.79 24.42 -16.23
N LYS A 258 -2.09 24.30 -17.36
CA LYS A 258 -0.95 25.15 -17.70
C LYS A 258 -1.38 26.60 -17.43
N PRO A 259 -0.73 27.35 -16.53
CA PRO A 259 -1.08 28.75 -16.36
C PRO A 259 -0.77 29.47 -17.67
N GLY A 260 -1.81 29.81 -18.45
CA GLY A 260 -1.67 30.58 -19.69
C GLY A 260 -2.50 30.12 -20.88
N VAL A 261 -3.72 29.59 -20.72
CA VAL A 261 -4.68 29.54 -21.84
C VAL A 261 -6.06 29.96 -21.33
N LEU A 262 -6.76 30.75 -22.16
CA LEU A 262 -7.97 31.57 -21.97
C LEU A 262 -7.59 33.05 -21.69
N GLU A 263 -7.85 34.02 -22.58
CA GLU A 263 -8.93 34.16 -23.55
C GLU A 263 -8.47 34.81 -24.87
N ASP A 264 -9.01 34.33 -25.99
CA ASP A 264 -9.10 35.06 -27.25
C ASP A 264 -10.00 36.29 -27.04
N ALA A 265 -9.40 37.48 -26.94
CA ALA A 265 -9.99 38.74 -27.39
C ALA A 265 -8.90 39.82 -27.49
N SER A 266 -8.52 40.13 -28.74
CA SER A 266 -7.86 41.36 -29.19
C SER A 266 -6.62 41.83 -28.41
N GLU A 267 -5.43 41.52 -28.95
CA GLU A 267 -4.32 42.48 -29.10
C GLU A 267 -3.19 41.79 -29.90
N GLU A 268 -3.09 42.15 -31.18
CA GLU A 268 -1.90 41.89 -32.00
C GLU A 268 -0.76 42.79 -31.49
N GLU A 269 -0.02 42.38 -30.44
CA GLU A 269 1.29 42.97 -30.17
C GLU A 269 2.33 41.91 -29.76
N ASN A 270 3.17 41.59 -30.76
CA ASN A 270 4.61 41.36 -30.63
C ASN A 270 5.11 40.08 -29.93
N LEU A 271 4.75 38.92 -30.52
CA LEU A 271 5.24 37.58 -30.14
C LEU A 271 6.60 37.19 -30.79
N GLU A 272 7.49 38.17 -31.05
CA GLU A 272 8.84 37.92 -31.59
C GLU A 272 9.96 38.11 -30.55
N SER A 273 9.66 38.74 -29.40
CA SER A 273 10.70 39.14 -28.43
C SER A 273 11.15 38.03 -27.46
N ASP A 274 10.36 36.98 -27.26
CA ASP A 274 10.60 35.97 -26.21
C ASP A 274 11.15 34.62 -26.73
N LEU A 275 11.31 34.48 -28.04
CA LEU A 275 12.04 33.36 -28.66
C LEU A 275 13.55 33.64 -28.83
N GLY A 276 13.99 34.87 -28.60
CA GLY A 276 15.40 35.28 -28.73
C GLY A 276 16.32 34.87 -27.56
N GLN A 277 15.76 34.37 -26.45
CA GLN A 277 16.54 34.00 -25.25
C GLN A 277 16.74 32.49 -25.05
N VAL A 278 16.16 31.65 -25.91
CA VAL A 278 16.46 30.20 -25.90
C VAL A 278 17.75 29.97 -26.69
N GLY A 279 18.88 30.14 -26.02
CA GLY A 279 20.22 29.97 -26.61
C GLY A 279 21.31 30.84 -25.97
N THR A 280 20.94 31.82 -25.16
CA THR A 280 21.88 32.72 -24.47
C THR A 280 22.37 32.18 -23.13
N HIS A 281 21.79 31.09 -22.63
CA HIS A 281 22.23 30.46 -21.38
C HIS A 281 23.59 29.78 -21.60
N ALA A 282 24.56 29.97 -20.68
CA ALA A 282 25.93 29.43 -20.79
C ALA A 282 25.98 27.91 -21.07
N PHE A 283 24.96 27.18 -20.59
CA PHE A 283 24.74 25.76 -20.86
C PHE A 283 24.47 25.46 -22.34
N ALA A 284 23.70 26.30 -23.03
CA ALA A 284 23.39 26.15 -24.45
C ALA A 284 24.55 26.59 -25.37
N ARG A 285 25.45 27.46 -24.87
CA ARG A 285 26.62 27.94 -25.63
C ARG A 285 27.87 27.07 -25.49
N MET A 286 27.82 26.00 -24.70
CA MET A 286 28.99 25.17 -24.33
C MET A 286 30.20 26.01 -23.86
N GLU A 287 29.96 27.18 -23.28
CA GLU A 287 31.01 28.02 -22.72
C GLU A 287 31.29 27.58 -21.29
N GLY A 288 32.47 27.01 -21.09
CA GLY A 288 32.97 26.57 -19.79
C GLY A 288 33.13 25.06 -19.72
N ASP A 289 34.34 24.63 -19.37
CA ASP A 289 34.64 23.24 -19.08
C ASP A 289 34.01 22.85 -17.73
N VAL A 290 32.82 22.25 -17.80
CA VAL A 290 32.02 21.81 -16.65
C VAL A 290 32.81 20.85 -15.77
N ASP A 291 33.74 20.09 -16.34
CA ASP A 291 34.60 19.17 -15.61
C ASP A 291 35.70 19.91 -14.83
N LYS A 292 36.17 21.05 -15.33
CA LYS A 292 37.10 21.93 -14.61
C LYS A 292 36.45 22.59 -13.40
N GLN A 293 35.20 23.03 -13.53
CA GLN A 293 34.41 23.55 -12.41
C GLN A 293 34.11 22.45 -11.37
N ARG A 294 33.75 21.24 -11.80
CA ARG A 294 33.55 20.10 -10.88
C ARG A 294 34.84 19.74 -10.14
N LYS A 295 35.99 19.77 -10.80
CA LYS A 295 37.30 19.54 -10.16
C LYS A 295 37.64 20.61 -9.12
N GLN A 296 37.33 21.88 -9.35
CA GLN A 296 37.54 22.96 -8.38
C GLN A 296 36.63 22.83 -7.15
N ILE A 297 35.37 22.43 -7.35
CA ILE A 297 34.42 22.15 -6.25
C ILE A 297 34.92 20.95 -5.41
N LEU A 298 35.43 19.89 -6.06
CA LEU A 298 36.00 18.71 -5.39
C LEU A 298 37.30 19.04 -4.62
N GLN A 299 38.06 20.05 -5.05
CA GLN A 299 39.26 20.55 -4.38
C GLN A 299 38.96 21.57 -3.27
N GLY A 300 37.68 21.82 -2.95
CA GLY A 300 37.27 22.68 -1.84
C GLY A 300 37.45 24.19 -2.08
N GLN A 301 37.81 24.60 -3.30
CA GLN A 301 37.91 26.02 -3.68
C GLN A 301 36.60 26.47 -4.30
N MET A 302 35.64 26.84 -3.45
CA MET A 302 34.41 27.51 -3.90
C MET A 302 34.70 28.99 -4.15
N SER A 303 34.37 29.52 -5.33
CA SER A 303 34.52 30.96 -5.58
C SER A 303 33.58 31.77 -4.69
N GLU A 304 33.98 32.96 -4.27
CA GLU A 304 33.17 33.82 -3.39
C GLU A 304 31.75 34.06 -3.93
N ALA A 305 31.61 34.19 -5.26
CA ALA A 305 30.32 34.34 -5.92
C ALA A 305 29.42 33.08 -5.75
N THR A 306 30.01 31.88 -5.79
CA THR A 306 29.26 30.63 -5.54
C THR A 306 28.87 30.47 -4.07
N VAL A 307 29.74 30.90 -3.15
CA VAL A 307 29.45 30.92 -1.71
C VAL A 307 28.29 31.87 -1.41
N GLN A 308 28.33 33.11 -1.91
CA GLN A 308 27.24 34.08 -1.76
C GLN A 308 25.91 33.59 -2.34
N LYS A 309 25.93 32.96 -3.53
CA LYS A 309 24.72 32.41 -4.14
C LYS A 309 24.14 31.26 -3.32
N GLN A 310 24.99 30.47 -2.67
CA GLN A 310 24.56 29.40 -1.76
C GLN A 310 24.00 29.95 -0.44
N HIS A 311 24.60 31.00 0.12
CA HIS A 311 24.03 31.74 1.26
C HIS A 311 22.65 32.33 0.94
N GLN A 312 22.49 32.93 -0.24
CA GLN A 312 21.21 33.51 -0.67
C GLN A 312 20.12 32.43 -0.86
N ARG A 313 20.47 31.27 -1.42
CA ARG A 313 19.57 30.12 -1.53
C ARG A 313 19.16 29.55 -0.17
N ASN A 314 20.13 29.44 0.74
CA ASN A 314 19.84 28.99 2.10
C ASN A 314 18.91 29.99 2.81
N TYR A 315 19.21 31.29 2.75
CA TYR A 315 18.37 32.34 3.32
C TYR A 315 16.94 32.31 2.79
N SER A 316 16.78 32.13 1.47
CA SER A 316 15.47 32.00 0.82
C SER A 316 14.71 30.77 1.32
N ARG A 317 15.39 29.63 1.50
CA ARG A 317 14.81 28.42 2.10
C ARG A 317 14.36 28.65 3.55
N TRP A 318 15.14 29.36 4.35
CA TRP A 318 14.77 29.72 5.73
C TRP A 318 13.53 30.62 5.78
N LEU A 319 13.42 31.61 4.88
CA LEU A 319 12.25 32.47 4.76
C LEU A 319 10.98 31.71 4.36
N CYS A 320 11.07 30.80 3.39
CA CYS A 320 9.93 29.93 3.03
C CYS A 320 9.51 29.03 4.20
N ARG A 321 10.48 28.47 4.94
CA ARG A 321 10.20 27.60 6.10
C ARG A 321 9.57 28.38 7.26
N ALA A 322 9.91 29.66 7.40
CA ALA A 322 9.30 30.57 8.38
C ALA A 322 7.86 30.96 8.00
N ARG A 323 7.54 31.13 6.70
CA ARG A 323 6.16 31.40 6.23
C ARG A 323 5.22 30.20 6.40
N CYS A 324 5.72 28.97 6.21
CA CYS A 324 4.89 27.76 6.37
C CYS A 324 4.55 27.41 7.82
N ARG A 325 5.17 28.05 8.83
CA ARG A 325 4.87 27.84 10.26
C ARG A 325 4.16 29.07 10.81
N GLY A 326 2.83 29.09 10.73
CA GLY A 326 1.98 30.18 11.21
C GLY A 326 2.29 30.65 12.66
N SER A 327 2.15 31.97 12.84
CA SER A 327 2.11 32.90 14.00
C SER A 327 2.59 32.56 15.43
N VAL A 328 3.00 31.35 15.80
CA VAL A 328 3.44 31.07 17.20
C VAL A 328 4.98 31.09 17.35
N GLY A 329 5.73 31.16 16.26
CA GLY A 329 7.20 31.18 16.27
C GLY A 329 7.86 32.57 16.22
N HIS A 330 7.10 33.65 16.02
CA HIS A 330 7.67 34.95 15.63
C HIS A 330 8.51 35.62 16.74
N ARG A 331 8.12 35.46 18.02
CA ARG A 331 8.85 36.06 19.15
C ARG A 331 10.16 35.37 19.52
N ARG A 332 10.30 34.05 19.25
CA ARG A 332 11.56 33.32 19.53
C ARG A 332 12.60 33.50 18.42
N ALA A 333 12.18 33.72 17.18
CA ALA A 333 13.10 33.92 16.05
C ALA A 333 13.74 35.32 16.04
N GLN A 334 13.02 36.37 16.44
CA GLN A 334 13.58 37.73 16.50
C GLN A 334 14.75 37.82 17.50
N SER A 335 14.66 37.13 18.65
CA SER A 335 15.74 37.11 19.66
C SER A 335 17.01 36.38 19.22
N PHE A 336 16.93 35.49 18.22
CA PHE A 336 18.08 34.74 17.70
C PHE A 336 18.81 35.49 16.58
N VAL A 337 18.08 36.28 15.80
CA VAL A 337 18.64 37.09 14.69
C VAL A 337 19.30 38.37 15.21
N SER A 338 18.79 38.99 16.28
CA SER A 338 19.44 40.14 16.92
C SER A 338 20.75 39.77 17.62
N ASN A 339 20.84 38.59 18.24
CA ASN A 339 22.08 38.10 18.86
C ASN A 339 23.20 37.80 17.85
N TRP A 340 22.86 37.49 16.58
CA TRP A 340 23.85 37.20 15.55
C TRP A 340 24.43 38.46 14.88
N ARG A 341 23.72 39.60 14.92
CA ARG A 341 24.25 40.88 14.42
C ARG A 341 25.30 41.51 15.32
N GLY A 342 25.35 41.16 16.61
CA GLY A 342 26.29 41.74 17.58
C GLY A 342 27.71 41.14 17.54
N HIS A 343 27.91 39.98 16.91
CA HIS A 343 29.18 39.24 16.98
C HIS A 343 30.09 39.35 15.74
N VAL A 344 29.73 40.17 14.74
CA VAL A 344 30.44 40.24 13.45
C VAL A 344 31.09 41.62 13.20
N TRP A 345 30.95 42.57 14.14
CA TRP A 345 31.52 43.91 14.02
C TRP A 345 32.20 44.34 15.32
N GLU A 346 33.24 43.62 15.74
CA GLU A 346 34.31 44.18 16.57
C GLU A 346 35.59 43.35 16.35
N ASP A 347 36.67 44.08 16.09
CA ASP A 347 38.09 43.70 16.13
C ASP A 347 38.67 42.84 15.01
N GLY A 348 38.95 43.51 13.89
CA GLY A 348 40.27 43.38 13.27
C GLY A 348 41.16 44.52 13.72
N ASP A 349 42.17 44.26 14.56
CA ASP A 349 43.47 44.92 14.52
C ASP A 349 44.51 44.25 15.44
N GLY A 350 45.77 44.21 15.00
CA GLY A 350 46.92 43.98 15.89
C GLY A 350 47.53 42.57 15.89
N GLY A 351 48.69 42.44 15.22
CA GLY A 351 49.46 41.19 15.11
C GLY A 351 50.15 40.71 16.41
N GLY A 352 50.58 39.44 16.40
CA GLY A 352 51.42 38.89 17.47
C GLY A 352 51.56 37.37 17.49
N ARG A 353 52.66 36.88 16.92
CA ARG A 353 53.46 35.67 17.23
C ARG A 353 52.88 34.54 18.11
N ALA A 354 52.89 33.34 17.51
CA ALA A 354 53.21 31.98 18.01
C ALA A 354 53.22 31.68 19.53
N LYS A 355 52.59 30.55 19.90
CA LYS A 355 53.19 29.42 20.65
C LYS A 355 52.23 28.22 20.79
N HIS A 356 52.72 27.03 20.43
CA HIS A 356 52.22 25.74 20.93
C HIS A 356 52.47 25.64 22.45
N PRO A 357 51.69 24.82 23.17
CA PRO A 357 52.34 23.64 23.74
C PRO A 357 51.51 22.35 23.71
N SER A 358 52.26 21.27 23.56
CA SER A 358 51.97 19.88 23.89
C SER A 358 51.58 19.67 25.35
N HIS A 359 50.66 18.74 25.63
CA HIS A 359 50.81 17.82 26.76
C HIS A 359 49.99 16.52 26.57
N SER A 360 50.69 15.42 26.79
CA SER A 360 50.30 14.01 26.72
C SER A 360 49.46 13.56 27.94
N PRO A 361 48.89 12.33 27.93
CA PRO A 361 47.85 11.88 28.87
C PRO A 361 48.38 11.02 30.04
N GLY A 362 47.55 10.84 31.07
CA GLY A 362 47.61 9.75 32.05
C GLY A 362 46.77 10.04 33.31
N PRO A 363 46.47 9.04 34.16
CA PRO A 363 46.58 7.59 34.00
C PRO A 363 45.26 6.89 33.63
#